data_AF-X1G8A9-F1
#
_entry.id   AF-X1G8A9-F1
#
_cell.length_a   1.000
_cell.length_b   1.000
_cell.length_c   1.000
_cell.angle_alpha   90.00
_cell.angle_beta   90.00
_cell.angle_gamma   90.00
#
_symmetry.space_group_name_H-M   'P 1'
#
loop_
_entity.id
_entity.type
_entity.pdbx_description
1 polymer ?
#
loop_
_entity_poly.entity_id
_entity_poly.type
_entity_poly.pdbx_seq_one_letter_code
_entity_poly.pdbx_strand_id
1 'polypeptide(L)' 'MDEIVVKDLEKHIGHLEELSKWLNDIYYRPDFVTIFNQPVISMMSTGTDYLTENLRLLKQKYLLRQK' A
#
# COMPACT_ATOMS: atom_id res chain seq x y z
N MET A 1 10.20 3.08 -22.42
CA MET A 1 10.86 3.04 -21.09
C MET A 1 9.94 3.64 -20.04
N ASP A 2 9.39 4.83 -20.30
CA ASP A 2 8.45 5.52 -19.41
C ASP A 2 7.17 4.75 -19.07
N GLU A 3 6.55 4.13 -20.06
CA GLU A 3 5.32 3.35 -19.85
C GLU A 3 5.55 2.10 -18.98
N ILE A 4 6.76 1.53 -19.01
CA ILE A 4 7.13 0.36 -18.21
C ILE A 4 7.24 0.76 -16.74
N VAL A 5 7.90 1.89 -16.45
CA VAL A 5 8.04 2.42 -15.09
C VAL A 5 6.68 2.76 -14.49
N VAL A 6 5.79 3.39 -15.28
CA VAL A 6 4.44 3.74 -14.80
C VAL A 6 3.62 2.48 -14.48
N LYS A 7 3.66 1.46 -15.35
CA LYS A 7 2.95 0.18 -15.11
C LYS A 7 3.50 -0.55 -13.88
N ASP A 8 4.81 -0.51 -13.66
CA ASP A 8 5.44 -1.10 -12.49
C ASP A 8 4.98 -0.42 -11.19
N LEU A 9 4.96 0.92 -11.16
CA LEU A 9 4.44 1.69 -10.03
C LEU A 9 2.96 1.41 -9.77
N GLU A 10 2.13 1.33 -10.82
CA GLU A 10 0.71 0.99 -10.69
C GLU A 10 0.49 -0.40 -10.11
N LYS A 11 1.28 -1.38 -10.56
CA LYS A 11 1.23 -2.74 -10.02
C LYS A 11 1.55 -2.77 -8.52
N HIS A 12 2.62 -2.07 -8.11
CA HIS A 12 3.00 -2.01 -6.70
C HIS A 12 1.99 -1.27 -5.82
N ILE A 13 1.38 -0.20 -6.34
CA ILE A 13 0.26 0.49 -5.68
C ILE A 13 -0.91 -0.49 -5.48
N GLY A 14 -1.29 -1.23 -6.52
CA GLY A 14 -2.39 -2.21 -6.44
C GLY A 14 -2.14 -3.29 -5.39
N HIS A 15 -0.92 -3.84 -5.30
CA HIS A 15 -0.58 -4.82 -4.26
C HIS A 15 -0.68 -4.23 -2.84
N LEU A 16 -0.29 -2.97 -2.64
CA LEU A 16 -0.41 -2.32 -1.33
C LEU A 16 -1.87 -2.03 -0.97
N GLU A 17 -2.72 -1.68 -1.94
CA GLU A 17 -4.15 -1.49 -1.73
C GLU A 17 -4.83 -2.81 -1.33
N GLU A 18 -4.47 -3.93 -1.97
CA GLU A 18 -4.93 -5.27 -1.58
C GLU A 18 -4.47 -5.65 -0.17
N LEU A 19 -3.21 -5.38 0.17
CA LEU A 19 -2.67 -5.60 1.51
C LEU A 19 -3.40 -4.74 2.56
N SER A 20 -3.64 -3.46 2.27
CA SER A 20 -4.37 -2.55 3.17
C SER A 20 -5.77 -3.07 3.45
N LYS A 21 -6.47 -3.53 2.41
CA LYS A 21 -7.78 -4.17 2.55
C LYS A 21 -7.74 -5.42 3.44
N TRP A 22 -6.76 -6.30 3.21
CA TRP A 22 -6.60 -7.50 4.03
C TRP A 22 -6.28 -7.18 5.49
N LEU A 23 -5.40 -6.20 5.75
CA LEU A 23 -5.04 -5.73 7.09
C LEU A 23 -6.26 -5.17 7.83
N ASN A 24 -7.10 -4.41 7.12
CA ASN A 24 -8.35 -3.87 7.65
C ASN A 24 -9.33 -5.00 8.00
N ASP A 25 -9.49 -5.99 7.11
CA ASP A 25 -10.36 -7.14 7.34
C ASP A 25 -9.94 -7.97 8.57
N ILE A 26 -8.63 -8.14 8.82
CA ILE A 26 -8.15 -8.89 10.00
C ILE A 26 -8.19 -8.08 11.29
N TYR A 27 -8.05 -6.74 11.23
CA TYR A 27 -8.08 -5.88 12.41
C TYR A 27 -9.40 -6.00 13.19
N TYR A 28 -10.50 -6.14 12.46
CA TYR A 28 -11.85 -6.26 13.00
C TYR A 28 -12.33 -7.70 13.20
N ARG A 29 -11.50 -8.72 12.91
CA ARG A 29 -11.85 -10.13 13.11
C ARG A 29 -11.43 -10.61 14.51
N PRO A 30 -12.38 -10.94 15.41
CA PRO A 30 -12.07 -11.38 16.77
C PRO A 30 -11.15 -12.61 16.79
N ASP A 31 -11.34 -13.53 15.85
CA ASP A 31 -10.56 -14.77 15.72
C ASP A 31 -9.10 -14.53 15.33
N PHE A 32 -8.81 -13.37 14.74
CA PHE A 32 -7.46 -12.99 14.32
C PHE A 32 -6.76 -12.14 15.36
N VAL A 33 -7.48 -11.40 16.22
CA VAL A 33 -6.89 -10.61 17.31
C VAL A 33 -6.15 -11.48 18.33
N THR A 34 -6.54 -12.75 18.46
CA THR A 34 -5.85 -13.74 19.31
C THR A 34 -4.55 -14.27 18.69
N ILE A 35 -4.42 -14.22 17.37
CA ILE A 35 -3.24 -14.70 16.61
C ILE A 35 -2.29 -13.55 16.30
N PHE A 36 -2.84 -12.40 15.92
CA PHE A 36 -2.13 -11.19 15.52
C PHE A 36 -2.48 -10.05 16.48
N ASN A 37 -1.44 -9.48 17.07
CA ASN A 37 -1.61 -8.37 18.00
C ASN A 37 -2.11 -7.11 17.26
N GLN A 38 -3.22 -6.52 17.71
CA GLN A 38 -3.83 -5.33 17.07
C GLN A 38 -2.87 -4.15 16.82
N PRO A 39 -1.96 -3.77 17.74
CA PRO A 39 -0.95 -2.75 17.50
C PRO A 39 -0.01 -3.10 16.34
N VAL A 40 0.31 -4.38 16.14
CA VAL A 40 1.14 -4.82 15.01
C VAL A 40 0.37 -4.65 13.70
N ILE A 41 -0.91 -5.01 13.65
CA ILE A 41 -1.77 -4.78 12.47
C ILE A 41 -1.89 -3.29 12.19
N SER A 42 -2.06 -2.46 13.22
CA SER A 42 -2.15 -1.00 13.08
C SER A 42 -0.84 -0.40 12.54
N MET A 43 0.32 -0.86 13.03
CA MET A 43 1.63 -0.46 12.50
C MET A 43 1.80 -0.88 11.04
N MET A 44 1.43 -2.11 10.69
CA MET A 44 1.49 -2.60 9.30
C MET A 44 0.57 -1.77 8.40
N SER A 45 -0.64 -1.44 8.85
CA SER A 45 -1.58 -0.60 8.09
C SER A 45 -1.00 0.78 7.83
N THR A 46 -0.44 1.41 8.87
CA THR A 46 0.25 2.71 8.75
C THR A 46 1.42 2.65 7.77
N GLY A 47 2.22 1.58 7.82
CA GLY A 47 3.33 1.37 6.89
C GLY A 47 2.86 1.19 5.44
N THR A 48 1.79 0.43 5.22
CA THR A 48 1.17 0.24 3.90
C THR A 48 0.65 1.58 3.34
N ASP A 49 -0.02 2.38 4.15
CA ASP A 49 -0.53 3.69 3.74
C ASP A 49 0.62 4.63 3.36
N TYR A 50 1.68 4.68 4.18
CA TYR A 50 2.88 5.46 3.90
C TYR A 50 3.52 5.06 2.57
N LEU A 51 3.69 3.77 2.31
CA LEU A 51 4.29 3.27 1.06
C LEU A 51 3.41 3.60 -0.15
N THR A 52 2.10 3.44 -0.02
CA THR A 52 1.13 3.73 -1.10
C THR A 52 1.21 5.19 -1.52
N GLU A 53 1.20 6.11 -0.56
CA GLU A 53 1.29 7.55 -0.84
C GLU A 53 2.65 7.93 -1.45
N ASN A 54 3.75 7.34 -0.97
CA ASN A 54 5.07 7.59 -1.56
C ASN A 54 5.16 7.12 -3.02
N LEU A 55 4.58 5.97 -3.35
CA LEU A 55 4.54 5.48 -4.75
C LEU A 55 3.65 6.37 -5.63
N ARG A 56 2.51 6.84 -5.12
CA ARG A 56 1.64 7.79 -5.83
C ARG A 56 2.37 9.11 -6.12
N LEU A 57 3.08 9.65 -5.13
CA LEU A 57 3.90 10.86 -5.30
C LEU A 57 5.04 10.65 -6.29
N LEU A 58 5.71 9.50 -6.23
CA LEU A 58 6.78 9.16 -7.17
C LEU A 58 6.25 9.07 -8.60
N LYS A 59 5.11 8.41 -8.82
CA LYS A 59 4.42 8.34 -10.12
C LYS A 59 4.07 9.73 -10.63
N GLN A 60 3.50 10.59 -9.78
CA GLN A 60 3.14 11.96 -10.17
C GLN A 60 4.38 12.78 -10.58
N LYS A 61 5.46 12.74 -9.79
CA LYS A 61 6.72 13.42 -10.11
C LYS A 61 7.33 12.91 -11.41
N TYR A 62 7.25 11.61 -11.67
CA TYR A 62 7.76 11.00 -12.90
C TYR A 62 7.01 11.52 -14.13
N LEU A 63 5.67 11.52 -14.09
CA LEU A 63 4.82 12.02 -15.17
C LEU A 63 5.00 13.52 -15.44
N LEU A 64 5.24 14.32 -14.39
CA LEU A 64 5.50 15.76 -14.54
C LEU A 64 6.85 16.06 -15.20
N ARG A 65 7.86 15.20 -15.04
CA ARG A 65 9.17 15.35 -15.70
C ARG A 65 9.14 15.05 -17.20
N GLN A 66 8.10 14.38 -17.69
CA GLN A 66 7.94 14.03 -19.10
C GLN A 66 7.16 15.07 -19.90
N LYS A 67 6.59 16.08 -19.23
CA LYS A 67 5.92 17.22 -19.85
C LYS A 67 6.90 18.35 -20.08
#